data_AF-A0A2E3WEA1-F1
#
_entry.id   AF-A0A2E3WEA1-F1
#
_cell.length_a   1.000
_cell.length_b   1.000
_cell.length_c   1.000
_cell.angle_alpha   90.00
_cell.angle_beta   90.00
_cell.angle_gamma   90.00
#
_symmetry.space_group_name_H-M   'P 1'
#
loop_
_entity.id
_entity.type
_entity.pdbx_description
1 polymer ?
#
loop_
_entity_poly.entity_id
_entity_poly.type
_entity_poly.pdbx_seq_one_letter_code
_entity_poly.pdbx_strand_id
1 'polypeptide(L)'
;MDDETKYDFSSEEWVAVAREYLESQTKNVDLSGIKVSFNEVFSGAPSHLNPDAEGRIGWYMRVTDSNLEVKTGILPDPDLRVSCDYETVLPAVRRLSTDPPLEDAMRQILTNSIVRQGNENATADLDWMRGLHDVMAVRTK
;
A
#
# COMPACT_ATOMS: atom_id res chain seq x y z
N MET A 1 -5.44 8.89 -25.82
CA MET A 1 -4.91 7.94 -24.82
C MET A 1 -3.98 8.78 -24.00
N ASP A 2 -4.46 9.29 -22.87
CA ASP A 2 -3.56 9.97 -21.95
C ASP A 2 -2.75 8.85 -21.29
N ASP A 3 -1.44 8.85 -21.48
CA ASP A 3 -0.54 8.00 -20.70
C ASP A 3 -0.77 8.36 -19.23
N GLU A 4 -1.37 7.46 -18.46
CA GLU A 4 -1.54 7.67 -17.02
C GLU A 4 -0.16 7.89 -16.40
N THR A 5 0.04 9.07 -15.79
CA THR A 5 1.30 9.43 -15.14
C THR A 5 1.69 8.35 -14.13
N LYS A 6 2.96 7.89 -14.23
CA LYS A 6 3.51 6.91 -13.31
C LYS A 6 4.39 7.56 -12.24
N TYR A 7 4.32 7.02 -11.04
CA TYR A 7 5.03 7.50 -9.84
C TYR A 7 5.92 6.40 -9.27
N ASP A 8 6.98 6.79 -8.57
CA ASP A 8 7.81 5.83 -7.85
C ASP A 8 7.00 5.19 -6.71
N PHE A 9 7.17 3.89 -6.50
CA PHE A 9 6.37 3.16 -5.52
C PHE A 9 6.54 3.75 -4.10
N SER A 10 5.42 3.99 -3.41
CA SER A 10 5.39 4.61 -2.08
C SER A 10 6.01 6.02 -2.01
N SER A 11 6.22 6.72 -3.13
CA SER A 11 6.57 8.15 -3.14
C SER A 11 5.41 9.02 -2.64
N GLU A 12 5.68 10.29 -2.35
CA GLU A 12 4.65 11.22 -1.90
C GLU A 12 3.51 11.38 -2.93
N GLU A 13 3.87 11.46 -4.21
CA GLU A 13 2.91 11.56 -5.31
C GLU A 13 2.12 10.26 -5.50
N TRP A 14 2.79 9.10 -5.37
CA TRP A 14 2.11 7.80 -5.42
C TRP A 14 1.08 7.69 -4.29
N VAL A 15 1.44 8.09 -3.07
CA VAL A 15 0.54 8.08 -1.92
C VAL A 15 -0.58 9.11 -2.05
N ALA A 16 -0.32 10.26 -2.70
CA ALA A 16 -1.36 11.23 -3.00
C ALA A 16 -2.44 10.63 -3.91
N VAL A 17 -2.06 9.85 -4.93
CA VAL A 17 -3.05 9.18 -5.78
C VAL A 17 -3.80 8.07 -5.04
N ALA A 18 -3.11 7.29 -4.20
CA ALA A 18 -3.77 6.30 -3.36
C ALA A 18 -4.79 6.96 -2.42
N ARG A 19 -4.46 8.12 -1.84
CA ARG A 19 -5.36 8.93 -1.02
C ARG A 19 -6.58 9.37 -1.80
N GLU A 20 -6.40 10.01 -2.96
CA GLU A 20 -7.51 10.48 -3.79
C GLU A 20 -8.48 9.34 -4.15
N TYR A 21 -7.93 8.18 -4.52
CA TYR A 21 -8.73 7.00 -4.80
C TYR A 21 -9.54 6.58 -3.58
N LEU A 22 -8.89 6.36 -2.43
CA LEU A 22 -9.57 5.88 -1.22
C LEU A 22 -10.60 6.89 -0.71
N GLU A 23 -10.29 8.19 -0.71
CA GLU A 23 -11.23 9.26 -0.35
C GLU A 23 -12.46 9.25 -1.28
N SER A 24 -12.27 9.02 -2.58
CA SER A 24 -13.37 8.88 -3.53
C SER A 24 -14.27 7.68 -3.23
N GLN A 25 -13.68 6.55 -2.82
CA GLN A 25 -14.42 5.33 -2.47
C GLN A 25 -15.18 5.50 -1.15
N THR A 26 -14.64 6.28 -0.20
CA THR A 26 -15.28 6.49 1.11
C THR A 26 -16.32 7.61 1.13
N LYS A 27 -16.49 8.37 0.04
CA LYS A 27 -17.37 9.55 0.00
C LYS A 27 -18.82 9.30 0.48
N ASN A 28 -19.34 8.10 0.22
CA ASN A 28 -20.70 7.69 0.61
C ASN A 28 -20.70 6.49 1.58
N VAL A 29 -19.56 6.19 2.20
CA VAL A 29 -19.42 5.09 3.15
C VAL A 29 -19.53 5.66 4.56
N ASP A 30 -20.35 5.05 5.40
CA ASP A 30 -20.36 5.38 6.83
C ASP A 30 -19.12 4.77 7.49
N LEU A 31 -18.16 5.63 7.83
CA LEU A 31 -16.94 5.23 8.55
C LEU A 31 -17.14 5.21 10.08
N SER A 32 -18.35 5.50 10.57
CA SER A 32 -18.63 5.46 11.99
C SER A 32 -18.42 4.05 12.56
N GLY A 33 -17.77 3.97 13.72
CA GLY A 33 -17.44 2.70 14.35
C GLY A 33 -16.25 1.94 13.72
N ILE A 34 -15.72 2.38 12.58
CA ILE A 34 -14.50 1.81 12.00
C ILE A 34 -13.29 2.44 12.71
N LYS A 35 -12.46 1.61 13.33
CA LYS A 35 -11.16 2.00 13.88
C LYS A 35 -10.11 0.99 13.43
N VAL A 36 -9.24 1.43 12.52
CA VAL A 36 -8.22 0.58 11.92
C VAL A 36 -7.05 1.41 11.42
N SER A 37 -5.86 0.83 11.49
CA SER A 37 -4.63 1.35 10.91
C SER A 37 -3.87 0.26 10.17
N PHE A 38 -3.52 0.53 8.93
CA PHE A 38 -2.79 -0.36 8.05
C PHE A 38 -1.55 0.37 7.52
N ASN A 39 -0.38 -0.27 7.59
CA ASN A 39 0.88 0.34 7.18
C ASN A 39 1.72 -0.65 6.38
N GLU A 40 2.08 -0.27 5.16
CA GLU A 40 3.09 -1.00 4.39
C GLU A 40 4.45 -0.33 4.56
N VAL A 41 5.48 -1.13 4.80
CA VAL A 41 6.85 -0.68 5.08
C VAL A 41 7.82 -1.44 4.19
N PHE A 42 8.67 -0.70 3.48
CA PHE A 42 9.60 -1.26 2.51
C PHE A 42 11.04 -0.94 2.91
N SER A 43 11.86 -1.97 3.10
CA SER A 43 13.30 -1.81 3.35
C SER A 43 14.08 -1.68 2.06
N GLY A 44 15.29 -1.11 2.12
CA GLY A 44 16.18 -1.02 0.95
C GLY A 44 15.68 -0.04 -0.10
N ALA A 45 14.90 0.97 0.32
CA ALA A 45 14.30 1.92 -0.59
C ALA A 45 15.35 2.83 -1.27
N PRO A 46 15.15 3.22 -2.55
CA PRO A 46 16.02 4.17 -3.23
C PRO A 46 16.19 5.49 -2.48
N SER A 47 17.42 6.02 -2.44
CA SER A 47 17.75 7.22 -1.67
C SER A 47 16.98 8.48 -2.12
N HIS A 48 16.60 8.58 -3.40
CA HIS A 48 15.81 9.70 -3.92
C HIS A 48 14.37 9.74 -3.38
N LEU A 49 13.90 8.66 -2.74
CA LEU A 49 12.61 8.61 -2.04
C LEU A 49 12.70 9.08 -0.59
N ASN A 50 13.85 9.58 -0.16
CA ASN A 50 14.10 10.08 1.20
C ASN A 50 13.72 9.06 2.29
N PRO A 51 14.30 7.85 2.29
CA PRO A 51 14.03 6.86 3.34
C PRO A 51 14.41 7.37 4.74
N ASP A 52 13.86 6.71 5.75
CA ASP A 52 14.24 6.94 7.14
C ASP A 52 15.70 6.52 7.41
N ALA A 53 16.16 6.74 8.65
CA ALA A 53 17.52 6.42 9.05
C ALA A 53 17.87 4.92 8.96
N GLU A 54 16.87 4.03 8.85
CA GLU A 54 17.04 2.59 8.67
C GLU A 54 16.93 2.18 7.18
N GLY A 55 16.83 3.13 6.26
CA GLY A 55 16.70 2.85 4.83
C GLY A 55 15.30 2.37 4.43
N ARG A 56 14.26 2.73 5.21
CA ARG A 56 12.88 2.33 4.98
C ARG A 56 12.02 3.48 4.46
N ILE A 57 11.05 3.13 3.63
CA ILE A 57 9.91 3.99 3.32
C ILE A 57 8.63 3.25 3.69
N GLY A 58 7.52 3.98 3.71
CA GLY A 58 6.22 3.36 3.88
C GLY A 58 5.10 4.33 3.59
N TRP A 59 3.92 3.77 3.57
CA TRP A 59 2.68 4.53 3.57
C TRP A 59 1.70 3.85 4.51
N TYR A 60 0.76 4.62 5.03
CA TYR A 60 -0.27 4.10 5.89
C TYR A 60 -1.62 4.67 5.52
N MET A 61 -2.65 3.91 5.88
CA MET A 61 -4.00 4.41 6.05
C MET A 61 -4.43 4.23 7.50
N ARG A 62 -5.27 5.15 7.98
CA ARG A 62 -5.87 5.09 9.30
C ARG A 62 -7.29 5.62 9.23
N VAL A 63 -8.22 4.86 9.78
CA VAL A 63 -9.59 5.32 10.03
C VAL A 63 -9.78 5.45 11.52
N THR A 64 -10.12 6.66 11.96
CA THR A 64 -10.43 6.99 13.35
C THR A 64 -11.45 8.12 13.36
N ASP A 65 -12.46 8.05 14.23
CA ASP A 65 -13.47 9.09 14.42
C ASP A 65 -14.14 9.54 13.09
N SER A 66 -14.51 8.57 12.26
CA SER A 66 -15.10 8.77 10.92
C SER A 66 -14.20 9.51 9.91
N ASN A 67 -12.90 9.63 10.20
CA ASN A 67 -11.93 10.26 9.31
C ASN A 67 -10.96 9.23 8.73
N LEU A 68 -10.84 9.20 7.40
CA LEU A 68 -9.79 8.49 6.68
C LEU A 68 -8.56 9.40 6.56
N GLU A 69 -7.41 8.89 6.95
CA GLU A 69 -6.10 9.50 6.71
C GLU A 69 -5.24 8.54 5.89
N VAL A 70 -4.64 9.03 4.81
CA VAL A 70 -3.68 8.26 3.99
C VAL A 70 -2.43 9.10 3.80
N LYS A 71 -1.27 8.64 4.27
CA LYS A 71 -0.02 9.43 4.22
C LYS A 71 1.21 8.54 4.04
N THR A 72 2.30 9.17 3.59
CA THR A 72 3.63 8.58 3.67
C THR A 72 4.04 8.46 5.15
N GLY A 73 4.87 7.46 5.43
CA GLY A 73 5.46 7.24 6.74
C GLY A 73 5.22 5.84 7.29
N ILE A 74 5.78 5.64 8.48
CA ILE A 74 5.78 4.37 9.20
C ILE A 74 5.12 4.63 10.55
N LEU A 75 3.99 3.99 10.80
CA LEU A 75 3.31 4.05 12.09
C LEU A 75 4.05 3.19 13.10
N PRO A 76 4.22 3.61 14.36
CA PRO A 76 4.93 2.82 15.36
C PRO A 76 4.21 1.50 15.70
N ASP A 77 2.88 1.53 15.80
CA ASP A 77 2.03 0.41 16.22
C ASP A 77 0.71 0.40 15.44
N PRO A 78 0.73 0.01 14.14
CA PRO A 78 -0.49 -0.14 13.35
C PRO A 78 -1.22 -1.45 13.69
N ASP A 79 -2.53 -1.50 13.48
CA ASP A 79 -3.32 -2.72 13.65
C ASP A 79 -2.84 -3.83 12.72
N LEU A 80 -2.39 -3.47 11.51
CA LEU A 80 -1.70 -4.38 10.59
C LEU A 80 -0.50 -3.68 9.96
N ARG A 81 0.68 -4.28 10.10
CA ARG A 81 1.88 -3.94 9.34
C ARG A 81 2.18 -5.04 8.33
N VAL A 82 2.45 -4.63 7.09
CA VAL A 82 3.03 -5.49 6.05
C VAL A 82 4.41 -4.94 5.73
N SER A 83 5.43 -5.80 5.72
CA SER A 83 6.80 -5.39 5.46
C SER A 83 7.46 -6.29 4.42
N CYS A 84 8.24 -5.70 3.52
CA CYS A 84 8.98 -6.42 2.50
C CYS A 84 10.20 -5.61 2.03
N ASP A 85 11.10 -6.22 1.29
CA ASP A 85 12.14 -5.50 0.55
C ASP A 85 11.54 -4.77 -0.68
N TYR A 86 11.96 -3.52 -0.90
CA TYR A 86 11.40 -2.64 -1.92
C TYR A 86 11.55 -3.22 -3.33
N GLU A 87 12.78 -3.60 -3.72
CA GLU A 87 13.05 -4.14 -5.05
C GLU A 87 12.41 -5.52 -5.25
N THR A 88 12.33 -6.31 -4.17
CA THR A 88 11.71 -7.63 -4.19
C THR A 88 10.21 -7.56 -4.47
N VAL A 89 9.49 -6.60 -3.88
CA VAL A 89 8.02 -6.50 -4.02
C VAL A 89 7.58 -5.71 -5.25
N LEU A 90 8.44 -4.84 -5.79
CA LEU A 90 8.13 -3.94 -6.89
C LEU A 90 7.56 -4.64 -8.15
N PRO A 91 8.06 -5.82 -8.58
CA PRO A 91 7.46 -6.57 -9.69
C PRO A 91 6.03 -7.02 -9.41
N ALA A 92 5.66 -7.27 -8.14
CA ALA A 92 4.32 -7.68 -7.77
C ALA A 92 3.34 -6.50 -7.73
N VAL A 93 3.79 -5.35 -7.19
CA VAL A 93 2.99 -4.12 -7.08
C VAL A 93 2.58 -3.58 -8.45
N ARG A 94 3.38 -3.81 -9.49
CA ARG A 94 3.09 -3.38 -10.87
C ARG A 94 2.07 -4.27 -11.61
N ARG A 95 1.61 -5.37 -11.00
CA ARG A 95 0.73 -6.33 -11.67
C ARG A 95 -0.72 -5.95 -11.52
N LEU A 96 -1.53 -6.27 -12.51
CA LEU A 96 -2.98 -6.22 -12.39
C LEU A 96 -3.49 -7.54 -11.80
N SER A 97 -4.63 -7.48 -11.11
CA SER A 97 -5.31 -8.68 -10.62
C SER A 97 -5.74 -9.63 -11.75
N THR A 98 -5.84 -9.12 -12.98
CA THR A 98 -6.15 -9.89 -14.19
C THR A 98 -4.93 -10.52 -14.86
N ASP A 99 -3.71 -10.18 -14.43
CA ASP A 99 -2.50 -10.75 -15.03
C ASP A 99 -2.42 -12.26 -14.74
N PRO A 100 -1.71 -13.03 -15.59
CA PRO A 100 -1.41 -14.42 -15.29
C PRO A 100 -0.76 -14.57 -13.90
N PRO A 101 -0.84 -15.74 -13.25
CA PRO A 101 -0.10 -15.99 -12.03
C PRO A 101 1.39 -15.68 -12.17
N LEU A 102 2.00 -15.15 -11.10
CA LEU A 102 3.46 -15.09 -11.01
C LEU A 102 4.07 -16.49 -11.18
N GLU A 103 5.24 -16.54 -11.81
CA GLU A 103 6.05 -17.76 -11.85
C GLU A 103 6.31 -18.26 -10.42
N ASP A 104 6.30 -19.57 -10.22
CA ASP A 104 6.37 -20.19 -8.89
C ASP A 104 7.57 -19.73 -8.09
N ALA A 105 8.73 -19.54 -8.73
CA ALA A 105 9.94 -19.04 -8.09
C ALA A 105 9.76 -17.62 -7.52
N MET A 106 9.17 -16.70 -8.31
CA MET A 106 8.90 -15.33 -7.87
C MET A 106 7.83 -15.32 -6.77
N ARG A 107 6.78 -16.12 -6.92
CA ARG A 107 5.74 -16.28 -5.89
C ARG A 107 6.34 -16.76 -4.56
N GLN A 108 7.27 -17.72 -4.62
CA GLN A 108 7.93 -18.25 -3.43
C GLN A 108 8.84 -17.20 -2.77
N ILE A 109 9.59 -16.42 -3.55
CA ILE A 109 10.39 -15.30 -3.05
C ILE A 109 9.48 -14.32 -2.29
N LEU A 110 8.41 -13.84 -2.92
CA LEU A 110 7.49 -12.89 -2.28
C LEU A 110 6.88 -13.46 -1.00
N THR A 111 6.47 -14.74 -1.02
CA THR A 111 5.88 -15.41 0.14
C THR A 111 6.87 -15.47 1.31
N ASN A 112 8.15 -15.68 1.02
CA ASN A 112 9.20 -15.75 2.05
C ASN A 112 9.66 -14.36 2.53
N SER A 113 9.51 -13.33 1.70
CA SER A 113 9.99 -11.96 1.98
C SER A 113 8.94 -11.07 2.64
N ILE A 114 7.65 -11.34 2.43
CA ILE A 114 6.57 -10.56 3.04
C ILE A 114 6.37 -11.00 4.49
N VAL A 115 6.57 -10.05 5.40
CA VAL A 115 6.29 -10.21 6.84
C VAL A 115 4.99 -9.47 7.16
N ARG A 116 4.04 -10.16 7.79
CA ARG A 116 2.80 -9.58 8.29
C ARG A 116 2.81 -9.59 9.82
N GLN A 117 2.46 -8.46 10.44
CA GLN A 117 2.43 -8.31 11.90
C GLN A 117 1.16 -7.59 12.33
N GLY A 118 0.53 -8.05 13.40
CA GLY A 118 -0.74 -7.50 13.92
C GLY A 118 -1.95 -8.35 13.54
N ASN A 119 -3.11 -7.71 13.41
CA ASN A 119 -4.38 -8.32 13.06
C ASN A 119 -4.49 -8.53 11.54
N GLU A 120 -4.35 -9.76 11.07
CA GLU A 120 -4.47 -10.10 9.64
C GLU A 120 -5.84 -9.79 9.04
N ASN A 121 -6.87 -9.65 9.88
CA ASN A 121 -8.23 -9.30 9.46
C ASN A 121 -8.52 -7.80 9.57
N ALA A 122 -7.53 -6.96 9.93
CA ALA A 122 -7.73 -5.52 10.11
C ALA A 122 -8.39 -4.86 8.90
N THR A 123 -8.03 -5.29 7.69
CA THR A 123 -8.55 -4.73 6.44
C THR A 123 -9.63 -5.60 5.78
N ALA A 124 -10.07 -6.69 6.42
CA ALA A 124 -10.96 -7.68 5.79
C ALA A 124 -12.33 -7.10 5.42
N ASP A 125 -12.87 -6.21 6.26
CA ASP A 125 -14.19 -5.61 6.09
C ASP A 125 -14.15 -4.25 5.36
N LEU A 126 -12.98 -3.84 4.84
CA LEU A 126 -12.79 -2.56 4.16
C LEU A 126 -13.06 -2.71 2.66
N ASP A 127 -14.32 -3.01 2.29
CA ASP A 127 -14.72 -3.25 0.90
C ASP A 127 -14.40 -2.08 -0.05
N TRP A 128 -14.34 -0.85 0.48
CA TRP A 128 -13.96 0.37 -0.25
C TRP A 128 -12.47 0.43 -0.62
N MET A 129 -11.63 -0.47 -0.11
CA MET A 129 -10.25 -0.65 -0.59
C MET A 129 -10.17 -1.51 -1.85
N ARG A 130 -11.26 -2.20 -2.21
CA ARG A 130 -11.28 -3.09 -3.38
C ARG A 130 -10.94 -2.30 -4.63
N GLY A 131 -9.96 -2.80 -5.39
CA GLY A 131 -9.49 -2.16 -6.63
C GLY A 131 -8.33 -1.19 -6.44
N LEU A 132 -7.97 -0.82 -5.20
CA LEU A 132 -6.80 0.03 -4.92
C LEU A 132 -5.54 -0.53 -5.60
N HIS A 133 -5.29 -1.84 -5.45
CA HIS A 133 -4.11 -2.49 -6.03
C HIS A 133 -4.00 -2.24 -7.54
N ASP A 134 -5.06 -2.52 -8.31
CA ASP A 134 -5.03 -2.38 -9.77
C ASP A 134 -4.89 -0.92 -10.21
N VAL A 135 -5.57 0.00 -9.51
CA VAL A 135 -5.44 1.44 -9.75
C VAL A 135 -4.01 1.92 -9.53
N MET A 136 -3.35 1.42 -8.49
CA MET A 136 -1.97 1.79 -8.19
C MET A 136 -0.96 1.06 -9.09
N ALA A 137 -1.25 -0.18 -9.51
CA ALA A 137 -0.37 -0.97 -10.37
C ALA A 137 -0.10 -0.26 -11.70
N VAL A 138 -1.14 0.27 -12.36
CA VAL A 138 -0.99 1.01 -13.63
C VAL A 138 -0.25 2.34 -13.46
N ARG A 139 -0.25 2.91 -12.26
CA ARG A 139 0.40 4.17 -11.89
C ARG A 139 1.79 3.99 -11.27
N THR A 140 2.27 2.75 -11.13
CA THR A 140 3.59 2.48 -10.56
C THR A 140 4.62 2.41 -11.69
N LYS A 141 5.68 3.24 -11.60
CA LYS A 141 6.85 3.18 -12.50
C LYS A 141 7.51 1.84 -12.38
#